data_AF-A0A7C3P5J1-F1
#
_entry.id   AF-A0A7C3P5J1-F1
#
_cell.length_a   1.000
_cell.length_b   1.000
_cell.length_c   1.000
_cell.angle_alpha   90.00
_cell.angle_beta   90.00
_cell.angle_gamma   90.00
#
_symmetry.space_group_name_H-M   'P 1'
#
loop_
_entity.id
_entity.type
_entity.pdbx_description
1 polymer ?
#
loop_
_entity_poly.entity_id
_entity_poly.type
_entity_poly.pdbx_seq_one_letter_code
_entity_poly.pdbx_strand_id
1 'polypeptide(L)'
;MRADVALKRVAQIAREQGAAVSLFHVSDADSRDPRPDEKLALRAEEMLCEKISSFSLSDQAGVRVHVATGKQFVEIIRRAREEGAELVVLGAHGEHFFKDLLLGTTAEKVVRKGDRLVLVVKRPARGAYRRVLAAVDFSENSRMRWHSRCASLRRPNSMLCTCIRGSRLSSGARAFRKPRSCAS
;
A
#
# COMPACT_ATOMS: atom_id res chain seq x y z
N MET A 1 13.16 3.50 4.45
CA MET A 1 11.82 3.62 5.11
C MET A 1 11.12 2.26 5.00
N ARG A 2 10.44 1.72 6.02
CA ARG A 2 9.92 0.33 5.94
C ARG A 2 8.80 0.11 4.91
N ALA A 3 8.09 1.17 4.53
CA ALA A 3 7.13 1.14 3.42
C ALA A 3 7.76 0.70 2.08
N ASP A 4 9.07 0.90 1.91
CA ASP A 4 9.80 0.53 0.69
C ASP A 4 9.81 -0.98 0.45
N VAL A 5 9.70 -1.78 1.52
CA VAL A 5 9.64 -3.24 1.43
C VAL A 5 8.35 -3.69 0.75
N ALA A 6 7.22 -3.05 1.09
CA ALA A 6 5.94 -3.31 0.44
C ALA A 6 5.94 -2.83 -1.01
N LEU A 7 6.44 -1.62 -1.27
CA LEU A 7 6.58 -1.05 -2.61
C LEU A 7 7.43 -1.93 -3.54
N LYS A 8 8.60 -2.40 -3.09
CA LYS A 8 9.43 -3.34 -3.88
C LYS A 8 8.66 -4.59 -4.28
N ARG A 9 7.84 -5.12 -3.36
CA ARG A 9 7.03 -6.31 -3.63
C ARG A 9 5.91 -6.00 -4.61
N VAL A 10 5.26 -4.84 -4.48
CA VAL A 10 4.19 -4.41 -5.38
C VAL A 10 4.71 -4.20 -6.79
N ALA A 11 5.83 -3.51 -6.96
CA ALA A 11 6.48 -3.32 -8.25
C ALA A 11 6.91 -4.64 -8.90
N GLN A 12 7.27 -5.63 -8.09
CA GLN A 12 7.55 -6.96 -8.60
C GLN A 12 6.26 -7.67 -9.09
N ILE A 13 5.21 -7.71 -8.26
CA ILE A 13 3.94 -8.37 -8.61
C ILE A 13 3.30 -7.69 -9.82
N ALA A 14 3.29 -6.36 -9.86
CA ALA A 14 2.76 -5.58 -10.98
C ALA A 14 3.45 -5.94 -12.30
N ARG A 15 4.79 -6.00 -12.30
CA ARG A 15 5.56 -6.40 -13.50
C ARG A 15 5.32 -7.84 -13.93
N GLU A 16 5.20 -8.76 -12.98
CA GLU A 16 4.97 -10.17 -13.27
C GLU A 16 3.55 -10.45 -13.81
N GLN A 17 2.58 -9.62 -13.44
CA GLN A 17 1.16 -9.91 -13.66
C GLN A 17 0.41 -8.87 -14.50
N GLY A 18 1.04 -7.74 -14.83
CA GLY A 18 0.41 -6.62 -15.54
C GLY A 18 -0.67 -5.90 -14.74
N ALA A 19 -0.57 -5.91 -13.40
CA ALA A 19 -1.59 -5.37 -12.52
C ALA A 19 -1.49 -3.85 -12.38
N ALA A 20 -2.64 -3.16 -12.39
CA ALA A 20 -2.70 -1.74 -12.08
C ALA A 20 -2.33 -1.49 -10.60
N VAL A 21 -1.61 -0.40 -10.33
CA VAL A 21 -1.12 -0.08 -8.98
C VAL A 21 -1.67 1.26 -8.50
N SER A 22 -2.41 1.25 -7.40
CA SER A 22 -2.80 2.46 -6.69
C SER A 22 -1.94 2.65 -5.46
N LEU A 23 -1.21 3.77 -5.37
CA LEU A 23 -0.42 4.16 -4.21
C LEU A 23 -1.22 5.09 -3.32
N PHE A 24 -1.39 4.70 -2.07
CA PHE A 24 -2.20 5.44 -1.11
C PHE A 24 -1.41 5.85 0.13
N HIS A 25 -1.50 7.13 0.49
CA HIS A 25 -0.96 7.67 1.73
C HIS A 25 -2.07 8.29 2.56
N VAL A 26 -2.05 8.01 3.87
CA VAL A 26 -2.97 8.62 4.83
C VAL A 26 -2.15 9.38 5.86
N SER A 27 -2.36 10.68 5.91
CA SER A 27 -1.87 11.55 6.98
C SER A 27 -2.79 11.44 8.19
N ASP A 28 -2.23 11.43 9.40
CA ASP A 28 -3.07 11.56 10.60
C ASP A 28 -3.77 12.91 10.59
N ALA A 29 -5.07 12.92 10.86
CA ALA A 29 -5.82 14.16 11.05
C ALA A 29 -5.30 14.87 12.30
N ASP A 30 -4.97 16.15 12.21
CA ASP A 30 -4.90 16.97 13.42
C ASP A 30 -6.30 16.99 14.02
N SER A 31 -6.42 16.62 15.30
CA SER A 31 -7.68 16.64 16.05
C SER A 31 -8.40 18.01 16.03
N ARG A 32 -7.72 19.08 15.62
CA ARG A 32 -8.25 20.45 15.54
C ARG A 32 -8.74 20.86 14.15
N ASP A 33 -8.25 20.25 13.07
CA ASP A 33 -8.73 20.49 11.71
C ASP A 33 -8.62 19.19 10.88
N PRO A 34 -9.74 18.56 10.50
CA PRO A 34 -9.74 17.34 9.72
C PRO A 34 -9.42 17.57 8.24
N ARG A 35 -9.32 18.82 7.77
CA ARG A 35 -8.91 19.10 6.39
C ARG A 35 -7.44 18.72 6.20
N PRO A 36 -7.08 18.09 5.07
CA PRO A 36 -5.67 17.96 4.70
C PRO A 36 -5.07 19.37 4.64
N ASP A 37 -4.02 19.63 5.41
CA ASP A 37 -3.15 20.77 5.13
C ASP A 37 -2.66 20.59 3.68
N GLU A 38 -3.08 21.50 2.81
CA GLU A 38 -2.79 21.45 1.38
C GLU A 38 -1.27 21.31 1.13
N LYS A 39 -0.43 21.92 1.98
CA LYS A 39 1.03 21.76 1.89
C LYS A 39 1.48 20.37 2.27
N LEU A 40 0.85 19.73 3.27
CA LEU A 40 1.17 18.34 3.64
C LEU A 40 0.69 17.36 2.56
N ALA A 41 -0.46 17.60 1.95
CA ALA A 41 -0.99 16.79 0.86
C ALA A 41 -0.05 16.83 -0.36
N LEU A 42 0.34 18.03 -0.79
CA LEU A 42 1.29 18.21 -1.90
C LEU A 42 2.62 17.50 -1.64
N ARG A 43 3.18 17.63 -0.43
CA ARG A 43 4.44 16.95 -0.06
C ARG A 43 4.29 15.42 0.01
N ALA A 44 3.12 14.92 0.33
CA ALA A 44 2.84 13.50 0.31
C ALA A 44 2.74 12.98 -1.13
N GLU A 45 2.07 13.72 -2.02
CA GLU A 45 2.01 13.42 -3.44
C GLU A 45 3.41 13.42 -4.08
N GLU A 46 4.22 14.44 -3.82
CA GLU A 46 5.61 14.52 -4.29
C GLU A 46 6.42 13.29 -3.86
N MET A 47 6.31 12.89 -2.58
CA MET A 47 6.99 11.68 -2.07
C MET A 47 6.48 10.41 -2.77
N LEU A 48 5.19 10.30 -3.06
CA LEU A 48 4.64 9.15 -3.76
C LEU A 48 5.12 9.10 -5.21
N CYS A 49 5.18 10.25 -5.89
CA CYS A 49 5.76 10.36 -7.23
C CYS A 49 7.24 9.96 -7.25
N GLU A 50 8.03 10.39 -6.26
CA GLU A 50 9.42 9.96 -6.10
C GLU A 50 9.53 8.44 -5.91
N LYS A 51 8.63 7.85 -5.14
CA LYS A 51 8.53 6.39 -4.96
C LYS A 51 8.17 5.67 -6.27
N ILE A 52 7.26 6.22 -7.08
CA ILE A 52 6.93 5.63 -8.40
C ILE A 52 8.19 5.53 -9.26
N SER A 53 8.95 6.62 -9.36
CA SER A 53 10.17 6.68 -10.16
C SER A 53 11.25 5.73 -9.62
N SER A 54 11.51 5.75 -8.31
CA SER A 54 12.57 4.93 -7.70
C SER A 54 12.31 3.42 -7.75
N PHE A 55 11.04 3.00 -7.86
CA PHE A 55 10.67 1.60 -7.99
C PHE A 55 10.33 1.17 -9.43
N SER A 56 10.60 2.03 -10.42
CA SER A 56 10.28 1.78 -11.84
C SER A 56 8.82 1.37 -12.06
N LEU A 57 7.92 1.97 -11.27
CA LEU A 57 6.49 1.78 -11.40
C LEU A 57 5.91 2.64 -12.54
N SER A 58 6.64 3.64 -13.03
CA SER A 58 6.22 4.52 -14.14
C SER A 58 5.81 3.75 -15.39
N ASP A 59 6.46 2.62 -15.63
CA ASP A 59 6.26 1.81 -16.84
C ASP A 59 5.08 0.83 -16.67
N GLN A 60 4.43 0.82 -15.50
CA GLN A 60 3.25 0.01 -15.23
C GLN A 60 1.99 0.72 -15.70
N ALA A 61 1.14 0.00 -16.43
CA ALA A 61 -0.15 0.51 -16.85
C ALA A 61 -1.01 0.85 -15.62
N GLY A 62 -1.51 2.09 -15.57
CA GLY A 62 -2.53 2.49 -14.60
C GLY A 62 -2.03 2.77 -13.18
N VAL A 63 -0.81 3.30 -13.01
CA VAL A 63 -0.39 3.79 -11.70
C VAL A 63 -1.18 5.02 -11.28
N ARG A 64 -1.78 4.97 -10.08
CA ARG A 64 -2.52 6.09 -9.48
C ARG A 64 -1.93 6.46 -8.13
N VAL A 65 -2.06 7.73 -7.75
CA VAL A 65 -1.59 8.28 -6.48
C VAL A 65 -2.76 8.93 -5.77
N HIS A 66 -2.94 8.59 -4.50
CA HIS A 66 -4.00 9.14 -3.67
C HIS A 66 -3.45 9.51 -2.28
N VAL A 67 -3.82 10.70 -1.81
CA VAL A 67 -3.54 11.17 -0.45
C VAL A 67 -4.86 11.44 0.26
N ALA A 68 -4.96 10.99 1.50
CA ALA A 68 -6.09 11.26 2.38
C ALA A 68 -5.61 11.69 3.76
N THR A 69 -6.54 12.25 4.53
CA THR A 69 -6.33 12.60 5.93
C THR A 69 -7.35 11.85 6.77
N GLY A 70 -6.93 11.24 7.88
CA GLY A 70 -7.83 10.52 8.76
C GLY A 70 -7.18 9.33 9.46
N LYS A 71 -8.03 8.44 10.01
CA LYS A 71 -7.57 7.20 10.65
C LYS A 71 -7.11 6.22 9.57
N GLN A 72 -5.80 5.95 9.52
CA GLN A 72 -5.16 5.11 8.49
C GLN A 72 -5.94 3.85 8.10
N PHE A 73 -6.28 2.97 9.06
CA PHE A 73 -6.96 1.71 8.75
C PHE A 73 -8.38 1.91 8.17
N VAL A 74 -9.07 2.99 8.57
CA VAL A 74 -10.43 3.31 8.08
C VAL A 74 -10.33 3.75 6.63
N GLU A 75 -9.44 4.70 6.35
CA GLU A 75 -9.23 5.22 5.00
C GLU A 75 -8.71 4.16 4.04
N ILE A 76 -7.82 3.27 4.49
CA ILE A 76 -7.31 2.16 3.66
C ILE A 76 -8.45 1.22 3.25
N ILE A 77 -9.29 0.81 4.20
CA ILE A 77 -10.43 -0.09 3.91
C ILE A 77 -11.43 0.61 2.99
N ARG A 78 -11.76 1.88 3.26
CA ARG A 78 -12.67 2.68 2.45
C ARG A 78 -12.17 2.81 1.01
N ARG A 79 -10.91 3.21 0.84
CA ARG A 79 -10.27 3.39 -0.48
C ARG A 79 -10.18 2.07 -1.26
N ALA A 80 -9.78 0.98 -0.60
CA ALA A 80 -9.73 -0.34 -1.23
C ALA A 80 -11.10 -0.78 -1.78
N ARG A 81 -12.18 -0.44 -1.07
CA ARG A 81 -13.54 -0.71 -1.52
C ARG A 81 -13.96 0.17 -2.69
N GLU A 82 -13.69 1.47 -2.60
CA GLU A 82 -14.05 2.46 -3.63
C GLU A 82 -13.36 2.19 -4.97
N GLU A 83 -12.08 1.82 -4.94
CA GLU A 83 -11.31 1.50 -6.15
C GLU A 83 -11.56 0.07 -6.66
N GLY A 84 -12.35 -0.72 -5.93
CA GLY A 84 -12.55 -2.13 -6.27
C GLY A 84 -11.24 -2.93 -6.22
N ALA A 85 -10.29 -2.55 -5.37
CA ALA A 85 -9.00 -3.23 -5.26
C ALA A 85 -9.19 -4.70 -4.87
N GLU A 86 -8.53 -5.59 -5.60
CA GLU A 86 -8.60 -7.03 -5.33
C GLU A 86 -7.62 -7.43 -4.22
N LEU A 87 -6.49 -6.72 -4.13
CA LEU A 87 -5.42 -6.94 -3.18
C LEU A 87 -4.94 -5.63 -2.54
N VAL A 88 -4.89 -5.61 -1.21
CA VAL A 88 -4.26 -4.54 -0.41
C VAL A 88 -2.89 -5.02 0.04
N VAL A 89 -1.84 -4.27 -0.25
CA VAL A 89 -0.47 -4.59 0.14
C VAL A 89 0.03 -3.61 1.19
N LEU A 90 0.44 -4.17 2.34
CA LEU A 90 0.88 -3.41 3.51
C LEU A 90 2.29 -3.84 3.92
N GLY A 91 3.10 -2.90 4.41
CA GLY A 91 4.29 -3.25 5.20
C GLY A 91 3.87 -3.84 6.55
N ALA A 92 4.58 -4.86 7.03
CA ALA A 92 4.25 -5.51 8.30
C ALA A 92 4.35 -4.60 9.52
N HIS A 93 5.19 -3.56 9.45
CA HIS A 93 5.42 -2.62 10.54
C HIS A 93 5.49 -1.20 10.00
N GLY A 94 5.01 -0.24 10.81
CA GLY A 94 5.32 1.18 10.64
C GLY A 94 6.71 1.53 11.17
N GLU A 95 7.00 2.82 11.30
CA GLU A 95 8.31 3.31 11.76
C GLU A 95 8.61 3.01 13.23
N HIS A 96 7.59 2.81 14.08
CA HIS A 96 7.76 2.77 15.55
C HIS A 96 7.89 1.37 16.19
N PHE A 97 8.09 0.28 15.43
CA PHE A 97 8.03 -1.08 16.00
C PHE A 97 9.35 -1.88 15.91
N PHE A 98 9.86 -2.41 17.02
CA PHE A 98 11.15 -3.13 17.11
C PHE A 98 11.03 -4.65 17.34
N LYS A 99 9.93 -5.30 16.92
CA LYS A 99 9.76 -6.76 17.12
C LYS A 99 9.35 -7.48 15.83
N ASP A 100 10.19 -8.40 15.37
CA ASP A 100 10.10 -9.10 14.07
C ASP A 100 8.88 -10.02 13.89
N LEU A 101 8.09 -10.28 14.94
CA LEU A 101 6.92 -11.15 14.87
C LEU A 101 5.56 -10.44 14.84
N LEU A 102 5.46 -9.19 15.33
CA LEU A 102 4.16 -8.57 15.62
C LEU A 102 3.70 -7.59 14.52
N LEU A 103 2.52 -7.81 13.94
CA LEU A 103 1.93 -6.86 12.97
C LEU A 103 1.77 -5.47 13.58
N GLY A 104 2.02 -4.43 12.79
CA GLY A 104 1.68 -3.06 13.16
C GLY A 104 0.16 -2.89 13.34
N THR A 105 -0.25 -1.96 14.20
CA THR A 105 -1.66 -1.72 14.55
C THR A 105 -2.55 -1.45 13.33
N THR A 106 -2.04 -0.73 12.32
CA THR A 106 -2.77 -0.49 11.06
C THR A 106 -2.91 -1.78 10.26
N ALA A 107 -1.85 -2.57 10.09
CA ALA A 107 -1.89 -3.83 9.35
C ALA A 107 -2.80 -4.86 10.03
N GLU A 108 -2.73 -5.00 11.36
CA GLU A 108 -3.63 -5.87 12.13
C GLU A 108 -5.10 -5.47 11.94
N LYS A 109 -5.42 -4.17 12.06
CA LYS A 109 -6.79 -3.68 11.90
C LYS A 109 -7.31 -3.89 10.48
N VAL A 110 -6.48 -3.68 9.45
CA VAL A 110 -6.88 -3.93 8.05
C VAL A 110 -7.10 -5.42 7.80
N VAL A 111 -6.22 -6.31 8.29
CA VAL A 111 -6.40 -7.76 8.18
C VAL A 111 -7.68 -8.23 8.89
N ARG A 112 -7.98 -7.69 10.08
CA ARG A 112 -9.13 -8.11 10.88
C ARG A 112 -10.46 -7.54 10.40
N LYS A 113 -10.47 -6.32 9.87
CA LYS A 113 -11.71 -5.58 9.52
C LYS A 113 -11.93 -5.40 8.03
N GLY A 114 -10.91 -5.61 7.20
CA GLY A 114 -10.98 -5.46 5.75
C GLY A 114 -11.76 -6.60 5.10
N ASP A 115 -12.39 -6.29 3.98
CA ASP A 115 -13.13 -7.24 3.15
C ASP A 115 -12.32 -7.72 1.93
N ARG A 116 -11.18 -7.08 1.62
CA ARG A 116 -10.25 -7.39 0.50
C ARG A 116 -9.15 -8.37 0.88
N LEU A 117 -8.46 -8.95 -0.11
CA LEU A 117 -7.25 -9.73 0.17
C LEU A 117 -6.20 -8.79 0.74
N VAL A 118 -5.45 -9.24 1.75
CA VAL A 118 -4.38 -8.45 2.35
C VAL A 118 -3.08 -9.21 2.26
N LEU A 119 -2.09 -8.65 1.57
CA LEU A 119 -0.71 -9.13 1.57
C LEU A 119 0.12 -8.27 2.53
N VAL A 120 0.59 -8.89 3.60
CA VAL A 120 1.51 -8.25 4.54
C VAL A 120 2.95 -8.61 4.19
N VAL A 121 3.75 -7.60 3.84
CA VAL A 121 5.14 -7.76 3.42
C VAL A 121 6.07 -7.47 4.60
N LYS A 122 6.73 -8.52 5.11
CA LYS A 122 7.70 -8.45 6.21
C LYS A 122 9.14 -8.21 5.74
N ARG A 123 9.50 -8.73 4.56
CA ARG A 123 10.88 -8.76 4.07
C ARG A 123 10.95 -8.29 2.62
N PRO A 124 12.08 -7.67 2.19
CA PRO A 124 12.28 -7.26 0.82
C PRO A 124 12.02 -8.40 -0.17
N ALA A 125 11.55 -8.02 -1.36
CA ALA A 125 11.46 -8.92 -2.50
C ALA A 125 12.84 -9.53 -2.83
N ARG A 126 12.90 -10.86 -2.90
CA ARG A 126 14.08 -11.63 -3.35
C ARG A 126 13.83 -12.35 -4.70
N GLY A 127 12.67 -12.13 -5.31
CA GLY A 127 12.22 -12.85 -6.51
C GLY A 127 10.78 -13.36 -6.36
N ALA A 128 10.29 -14.04 -7.41
CA ALA A 128 8.92 -14.55 -7.51
C ALA A 128 8.58 -15.52 -6.37
N TYR A 129 7.31 -15.57 -5.98
CA TYR A 129 6.84 -16.56 -5.02
C TYR A 129 6.87 -17.95 -5.67
N ARG A 130 7.83 -18.79 -5.25
CA ARG A 130 7.97 -20.17 -5.76
C ARG A 130 7.26 -21.22 -4.90
N ARG A 131 7.04 -20.91 -3.62
CA ARG A 131 6.43 -21.80 -2.64
C ARG A 131 5.45 -21.00 -1.79
N VAL A 132 4.28 -21.58 -1.58
CA VAL A 132 3.21 -21.01 -0.75
C VAL A 132 2.89 -22.03 0.33
N LEU A 133 2.90 -21.59 1.59
CA LEU A 133 2.39 -22.36 2.72
C LEU A 133 1.00 -21.83 3.05
N ALA A 134 0.01 -22.70 3.03
CA ALA A 134 -1.36 -22.41 3.39
C ALA A 134 -1.69 -23.04 4.74
N ALA A 135 -2.06 -22.23 5.73
CA ALA A 135 -2.68 -22.75 6.94
C ALA A 135 -4.16 -23.01 6.63
N VAL A 136 -4.55 -24.29 6.62
CA VAL A 136 -5.93 -24.73 6.43
C VAL A 136 -6.40 -25.40 7.71
N ASP A 137 -7.52 -24.93 8.24
CA ASP A 137 -8.17 -25.51 9.43
C ASP A 137 -9.26 -26.54 9.06
N PHE A 138 -9.37 -26.87 7.76
CA PHE A 138 -10.37 -27.75 7.13
C PHE A 138 -11.84 -27.38 7.36
N SER A 139 -12.12 -26.24 7.98
CA SER A 139 -13.47 -25.67 8.07
C SER A 139 -14.05 -25.37 6.69
N GLU A 140 -15.38 -25.31 6.58
CA GLU A 140 -16.04 -24.96 5.32
C GLU A 140 -15.64 -23.55 4.84
N ASN A 141 -15.41 -22.63 5.78
CA ASN A 141 -14.83 -21.31 5.53
C ASN A 141 -13.45 -21.38 4.88
N SER A 142 -12.59 -22.34 5.25
CA SER A 142 -11.29 -22.52 4.62
C SER A 142 -11.33 -23.34 3.32
N ARG A 143 -12.42 -24.03 2.99
CA ARG A 143 -12.55 -24.68 1.66
C ARG A 143 -13.08 -23.71 0.61
N MET A 144 -14.12 -22.96 0.94
CA MET A 144 -14.86 -22.11 -0.01
C MET A 144 -14.11 -20.83 -0.40
N ARG A 145 -13.42 -20.19 0.56
CA ARG A 145 -12.65 -18.95 0.30
C ARG A 145 -11.33 -19.17 -0.43
N TRP A 146 -10.75 -20.37 -0.35
CA TRP A 146 -9.47 -20.65 -1.00
C TRP A 146 -9.63 -20.86 -2.51
N HIS A 147 -10.66 -21.59 -2.96
CA HIS A 147 -10.85 -21.89 -4.39
C HIS A 147 -11.09 -20.62 -5.24
N SER A 148 -12.03 -19.78 -4.83
CA SER A 148 -12.43 -18.60 -5.62
C SER A 148 -11.40 -17.46 -5.59
N ARG A 149 -10.62 -17.36 -4.51
CA ARG A 149 -9.74 -16.21 -4.24
C ARG A 149 -8.27 -16.47 -4.58
N CYS A 150 -7.80 -17.72 -4.50
CA CYS A 150 -6.45 -18.07 -4.94
C CYS A 150 -6.29 -18.12 -6.46
N ALA A 151 -7.38 -18.33 -7.21
CA ALA A 151 -7.38 -18.16 -8.65
C ALA A 151 -7.06 -16.71 -9.02
N SER A 152 -7.66 -15.74 -8.33
CA SER A 152 -7.39 -14.31 -8.50
C SER A 152 -5.96 -13.92 -8.05
N LEU A 153 -5.40 -14.56 -7.02
CA LEU A 153 -4.00 -14.31 -6.60
C LEU A 153 -2.95 -14.67 -7.67
N ARG A 154 -3.27 -15.50 -8.66
CA ARG A 154 -2.36 -15.75 -9.79
C ARG A 154 -2.22 -14.52 -10.69
N ARG A 155 -3.25 -13.66 -10.76
CA ARG A 155 -3.30 -12.39 -11.54
C ARG A 155 -4.35 -11.41 -10.97
N PRO A 156 -4.09 -10.69 -9.87
CA PRO A 156 -4.85 -9.50 -9.52
C PRO A 156 -4.82 -8.49 -10.67
N ASN A 157 -5.99 -7.99 -11.08
CA ASN A 157 -6.10 -6.92 -12.08
C ASN A 157 -5.75 -5.55 -11.47
N SER A 158 -5.98 -5.37 -10.17
CA SER A 158 -5.73 -4.11 -9.45
C SER A 158 -5.20 -4.34 -8.03
N MET A 159 -4.19 -3.55 -7.65
CA MET A 159 -3.57 -3.59 -6.32
C MET A 159 -3.55 -2.20 -5.67
N LEU A 160 -3.93 -2.14 -4.39
CA LEU A 160 -3.75 -0.96 -3.55
C LEU A 160 -2.54 -1.16 -2.64
N CYS A 161 -1.49 -0.35 -2.82
CA CYS A 161 -0.31 -0.35 -1.98
C CYS A 161 -0.32 0.88 -1.08
N THR A 162 -0.20 0.67 0.23
CA THR A 162 -0.25 1.80 1.17
C THR A 162 1.14 2.16 1.66
N CYS A 163 1.50 3.43 1.57
CA CYS A 163 2.70 3.98 2.20
C CYS A 163 2.32 4.68 3.50
N ILE A 164 2.60 4.05 4.64
CA ILE A 164 2.41 4.69 5.95
C ILE A 164 3.70 5.45 6.26
N ARG A 165 3.63 6.80 6.32
CA ARG A 165 4.75 7.65 6.73
C ARG A 165 4.73 7.81 8.24
N GLY A 166 5.90 7.85 8.87
CA GLY A 166 6.05 8.37 10.22
C GLY A 166 6.18 9.89 10.24
N SER A 167 5.96 10.40 11.44
CA SER A 167 5.74 11.79 11.78
C SER A 167 6.96 12.69 11.57
N ARG A 168 6.68 13.95 11.19
CA ARG A 168 7.55 15.15 11.13
C ARG A 168 8.55 15.22 9.97
N LEU A 169 8.13 15.92 8.91
CA LEU A 169 9.04 16.63 8.03
C LEU A 169 9.55 17.88 8.76
N SER A 170 10.74 17.81 9.35
CA SER A 170 11.48 18.99 9.79
C SER A 170 11.74 19.89 8.58
N SER A 171 11.40 21.16 8.74
CA SER A 171 11.63 22.27 7.81
C SER A 171 13.10 22.35 7.36
N GLY A 172 13.36 22.11 6.08
CA GLY A 172 14.66 22.43 5.49
C GLY A 172 14.98 21.63 4.22
N ALA A 173 14.41 22.02 3.07
CA ALA A 173 14.98 21.68 1.77
C ALA A 173 14.49 22.68 0.72
N ARG A 174 15.44 23.12 -0.11
CA ARG A 174 15.38 24.26 -1.04
C ARG A 174 14.47 23.99 -2.23
N ALA A 175 14.00 25.09 -2.81
CA ALA A 175 13.22 25.16 -4.04
C ALA A 175 13.80 24.27 -5.15
N PHE A 176 12.98 23.33 -5.64
CA PHE A 176 13.27 22.54 -6.83
C PHE A 176 12.12 22.69 -7.83
N ARG A 177 12.47 22.94 -9.09
CA ARG A 177 11.55 23.30 -10.18
C ARG A 177 10.61 22.14 -10.53
N LYS A 178 9.33 22.47 -10.73
CA LYS A 178 8.28 21.57 -11.27
C LYS A 178 8.68 20.93 -12.60
N PRO A 179 8.53 19.62 -12.80
CA PRO A 179 8.28 19.05 -14.12
C PRO A 179 6.79 19.14 -14.47
N ARG A 180 6.54 19.38 -15.76
CA ARG A 180 5.22 19.59 -16.37
C ARG A 180 4.42 18.28 -16.42
N SER A 181 3.12 18.39 -16.15
CA SER A 181 2.02 17.52 -16.60
C SER A 181 2.39 16.17 -17.23
N CYS A 182 2.26 15.08 -16.47
CA CYS A 182 2.06 13.75 -17.05
C CYS A 182 0.57 13.57 -17.34
N ALA A 183 0.15 14.00 -18.53
CA ALA A 183 -1.09 13.57 -19.18
C ALA A 183 -0.83 13.64 -20.69
N SER A 184 -0.79 12.48 -21.31
CA SER A 184 -1.12 12.29 -22.72
C SER A 184 -2.35 11.41 -22.77
#